data_AF-A0AAC9LGT2-F1
#
_entry.id   AF-A0AAC9LGT2-F1
#
_cell.length_a   1.000
_cell.length_b   1.000
_cell.length_c   1.000
_cell.angle_alpha   90.00
_cell.angle_beta   90.00
_cell.angle_gamma   90.00
#
_symmetry.space_group_name_H-M   'P 1'
#
loop_
_entity.id
_entity.type
_entity.pdbx_description
1 polymer ?
#
loop_
_entity_poly.entity_id
_entity_poly.type
_entity_poly.pdbx_seq_one_letter_code
_entity_poly.pdbx_strand_id
1 'polypeptide(L)'
;MRIFDPHIHMTSRTTDDYEAMYAAGVRALVEPAFWLGQPRTSVASFTDYFDALIGWERFRAAQFGIRHHCTIALNPKEANDPRCVDVLDVLPRYLAKDGVVAVGEVGYDSMTPEEDRVFARQLELAGEHELPVMVHTPHRDKLKGTRRTLDVVAESGLPAEHVLVDHLNEVTIEAVLDAGCWMGFSIYPDTKMDEHRMVALLKEYGTERVLVNSAADWGRSDPLKTYKTGQAMLAAGFSEDQVDTVLWHNPVQFYGQSGRLELSELPGFGASADTASGTFEGNSVLRGACPDPATFGGTAGSAVRPSPAGSAVRPSPAEGADSGGAR
;
A
#
# COMPACT_ATOMS: atom_id res chain seq x y z
N MET A 1 16.25 -11.08 6.24
CA MET A 1 15.48 -10.93 5.00
C MET A 1 14.99 -9.50 4.92
N ARG A 2 15.25 -8.82 3.81
CA ARG A 2 14.64 -7.53 3.48
C ARG A 2 13.54 -7.76 2.46
N ILE A 3 12.45 -7.00 2.56
CA ILE A 3 11.26 -7.22 1.73
C ILE A 3 10.83 -5.89 1.13
N PHE A 4 10.52 -5.93 -0.16
CA PHE A 4 9.78 -4.93 -0.89
C PHE A 4 8.43 -5.55 -1.24
N ASP A 5 7.32 -5.04 -0.69
CA ASP A 5 5.98 -5.43 -1.13
C ASP A 5 5.56 -4.61 -2.38
N PRO A 6 5.54 -5.21 -3.59
CA PRO A 6 5.38 -4.44 -4.81
C PRO A 6 3.93 -4.05 -5.13
N HIS A 7 2.95 -4.44 -4.29
CA HIS A 7 1.55 -4.07 -4.45
C HIS A 7 0.80 -4.28 -3.12
N ILE A 8 0.44 -3.19 -2.44
CA ILE A 8 -0.35 -3.20 -1.20
C ILE A 8 -1.11 -1.88 -1.03
N HIS A 9 -2.36 -1.89 -0.55
CA HIS A 9 -3.21 -0.69 -0.45
C HIS A 9 -3.24 -0.10 0.95
N MET A 10 -2.18 0.61 1.35
CA MET A 10 -2.01 1.07 2.72
C MET A 10 -3.01 2.12 3.18
N THR A 11 -3.63 2.90 2.28
CA THR A 11 -4.73 3.82 2.64
C THR A 11 -5.86 3.10 3.40
N SER A 12 -6.06 1.81 3.16
CA SER A 12 -7.06 0.98 3.83
C SER A 12 -6.58 0.30 5.11
N ARG A 13 -5.32 0.51 5.52
CA ARG A 13 -4.61 -0.24 6.56
C ARG A 13 -4.21 0.62 7.76
N THR A 14 -4.06 -0.03 8.91
CA THR A 14 -3.76 0.65 10.18
C THR A 14 -2.27 0.92 10.34
N THR A 15 -1.89 1.70 11.36
CA THR A 15 -0.49 1.88 11.76
C THR A 15 0.12 0.59 12.31
N ASP A 16 -0.67 -0.25 12.98
CA ASP A 16 -0.23 -1.56 13.50
C ASP A 16 0.28 -2.46 12.36
N ASP A 17 -0.33 -2.37 11.17
CA ASP A 17 0.15 -3.09 10.00
C ASP A 17 1.55 -2.62 9.57
N TYR A 18 1.82 -1.31 9.58
CA TYR A 18 3.15 -0.77 9.28
C TYR A 18 4.20 -1.25 10.28
N GLU A 19 3.89 -1.25 11.59
CA GLU A 19 4.79 -1.77 12.63
C GLU A 19 5.10 -3.25 12.41
N ALA A 20 4.07 -4.06 12.16
CA ALA A 20 4.21 -5.49 11.89
C ALA A 20 5.02 -5.76 10.61
N MET A 21 4.75 -5.02 9.54
CA MET A 21 5.49 -5.10 8.27
C MET A 21 6.96 -4.77 8.47
N TYR A 22 7.29 -3.69 9.17
CA TYR A 22 8.67 -3.31 9.44
C TYR A 22 9.39 -4.37 10.29
N ALA A 23 8.74 -4.88 11.33
CA ALA A 23 9.27 -5.97 12.16
C ALA A 23 9.55 -7.25 11.37
N ALA A 24 8.71 -7.56 10.37
CA ALA A 24 8.88 -8.71 9.47
C ALA A 24 9.94 -8.52 8.38
N GLY A 25 10.50 -7.30 8.25
CA GLY A 25 11.57 -7.00 7.28
C GLY A 25 11.14 -6.21 6.06
N VAL A 26 9.88 -5.74 5.98
CA VAL A 26 9.46 -4.83 4.91
C VAL A 26 10.14 -3.47 5.09
N ARG A 27 10.74 -2.97 4.01
CA ARG A 27 11.45 -1.67 3.99
C ARG A 27 10.95 -0.74 2.91
N ALA A 28 10.34 -1.28 1.86
CA ALA A 28 9.73 -0.51 0.79
C ALA A 28 8.43 -1.15 0.36
N LEU A 29 7.51 -0.34 -0.17
CA LEU A 29 6.30 -0.81 -0.81
C LEU A 29 5.87 0.08 -1.98
N VAL A 30 5.01 -0.47 -2.84
CA VAL A 30 4.25 0.29 -3.83
C VAL A 30 2.77 0.16 -3.52
N GLU A 31 2.09 1.29 -3.40
CA GLU A 31 0.63 1.39 -3.27
C GLU A 31 0.00 1.83 -4.59
N PRO A 32 -0.76 0.95 -5.26
CA PRO A 32 -1.44 1.34 -6.47
C PRO A 32 -2.68 2.17 -6.19
N ALA A 33 -2.94 3.15 -7.06
CA ALA A 33 -4.22 3.84 -7.09
C ALA A 33 -5.37 2.85 -7.27
N PHE A 34 -6.23 2.78 -6.26
CA PHE A 34 -7.34 1.82 -6.18
C PHE A 34 -8.64 2.48 -5.68
N TRP A 35 -9.69 1.67 -5.64
CA TRP A 35 -10.98 2.05 -5.09
C TRP A 35 -10.88 2.46 -3.61
N LEU A 36 -11.32 3.67 -3.29
CA LEU A 36 -11.14 4.27 -1.96
C LEU A 36 -12.12 3.77 -0.87
N GLY A 37 -12.92 2.72 -1.15
CA GLY A 37 -13.96 2.24 -0.24
C GLY A 37 -15.36 2.84 -0.46
N GLN A 38 -15.50 3.77 -1.43
CA GLN A 38 -16.75 4.43 -1.82
C GLN A 38 -16.69 4.77 -3.32
N PRO A 39 -17.79 4.59 -4.09
CA PRO A 39 -17.85 5.09 -5.46
C PRO A 39 -17.55 6.59 -5.52
N ARG A 40 -16.55 6.97 -6.32
CA ARG A 40 -16.22 8.36 -6.57
C ARG A 40 -17.37 9.05 -7.28
N THR A 41 -17.57 10.32 -6.95
CA THR A 41 -18.66 11.14 -7.52
C THR A 41 -18.15 12.26 -8.41
N SER A 42 -16.83 12.48 -8.43
CA SER A 42 -16.17 13.50 -9.25
C SER A 42 -14.67 13.22 -9.39
N VAL A 43 -14.04 13.87 -10.37
CA VAL A 43 -12.58 13.90 -10.54
C VAL A 43 -11.87 14.46 -9.31
N ALA A 44 -12.48 15.41 -8.58
CA ALA A 44 -11.88 15.98 -7.37
C ALA A 44 -11.59 14.92 -6.29
N SER A 45 -12.41 13.87 -6.19
CA SER A 45 -12.13 12.76 -5.27
C SER A 45 -10.86 12.00 -5.65
N PHE A 46 -10.54 11.88 -6.94
CA PHE A 46 -9.27 11.30 -7.39
C PHE A 46 -8.10 12.20 -7.02
N THR A 47 -8.23 13.52 -7.21
CA THR A 47 -7.14 14.45 -6.92
C THR A 47 -6.76 14.42 -5.45
N ASP A 48 -7.74 14.50 -4.55
CA ASP A 48 -7.48 14.45 -3.11
C ASP A 48 -6.85 13.10 -2.69
N TYR A 49 -7.29 12.01 -3.33
CA TYR A 49 -6.72 10.68 -3.09
C TYR A 49 -5.29 10.54 -3.62
N PHE A 50 -5.00 11.03 -4.82
CA PHE A 50 -3.64 11.00 -5.37
C PHE A 50 -2.69 11.88 -4.56
N ASP A 51 -3.15 13.04 -4.08
CA ASP A 51 -2.40 13.90 -3.18
C ASP A 51 -2.12 13.18 -1.84
N ALA A 52 -3.08 12.42 -1.32
CA ALA A 52 -2.88 11.59 -0.14
C ALA A 52 -1.84 10.47 -0.38
N LEU A 53 -1.87 9.78 -1.52
CA LEU A 53 -0.88 8.74 -1.84
C LEU A 53 0.55 9.30 -1.93
N ILE A 54 0.72 10.42 -2.62
CA ILE A 54 2.06 10.99 -2.90
C ILE A 54 2.60 11.75 -1.68
N GLY A 55 1.72 12.37 -0.89
CA GLY A 55 2.08 13.17 0.27
C GLY A 55 1.88 12.43 1.59
N TRP A 56 0.62 12.28 2.01
CA TRP A 56 0.29 11.79 3.34
C TRP A 56 0.75 10.35 3.60
N GLU A 57 0.48 9.41 2.70
CA GLU A 57 0.88 8.01 2.87
C GLU A 57 2.39 7.84 2.87
N ARG A 58 3.10 8.61 2.04
CA ARG A 58 4.56 8.69 2.09
C ARG A 58 5.06 9.15 3.45
N PHE A 59 4.49 10.22 3.98
CA PHE A 59 4.82 10.73 5.31
C PHE A 59 4.49 9.69 6.40
N ARG A 60 3.30 9.09 6.32
CA ARG A 60 2.79 8.12 7.31
C ARG A 60 3.67 6.88 7.36
N ALA A 61 3.96 6.24 6.22
CA ALA A 61 4.83 5.06 6.15
C ALA A 61 6.24 5.35 6.67
N ALA A 62 6.77 6.55 6.39
CA ALA A 62 8.10 6.94 6.83
C ALA A 62 8.23 7.02 8.37
N GLN A 63 7.13 7.29 9.10
CA GLN A 63 7.13 7.25 10.56
C GLN A 63 7.33 5.83 11.13
N PHE A 64 7.24 4.80 10.29
CA PHE A 64 7.43 3.39 10.64
C PHE A 64 8.62 2.76 9.89
N GLY A 65 9.49 3.58 9.29
CA GLY A 65 10.71 3.10 8.63
C GLY A 65 10.47 2.44 7.27
N ILE A 66 9.31 2.66 6.65
CA ILE A 66 8.96 2.08 5.35
C ILE A 66 8.93 3.17 4.28
N ARG A 67 9.66 2.94 3.17
CA ARG A 67 9.60 3.76 1.96
C ARG A 67 8.32 3.44 1.20
N HIS A 68 7.49 4.45 1.00
CA HIS A 68 6.24 4.32 0.25
C HIS A 68 6.36 5.01 -1.11
N HIS A 69 6.01 4.24 -2.13
CA HIS A 69 5.86 4.67 -3.52
C HIS A 69 4.44 4.35 -3.97
N CYS A 70 4.01 4.92 -5.08
CA CYS A 70 2.71 4.62 -5.63
C CYS A 70 2.72 4.46 -7.15
N THR A 71 1.66 3.86 -7.66
CA THR A 71 1.30 3.91 -9.07
C THR A 71 0.02 4.72 -9.21
N ILE A 72 -0.12 5.48 -10.29
CA ILE A 72 -1.28 6.35 -10.50
C ILE A 72 -1.97 5.99 -11.81
N ALA A 73 -3.29 5.82 -11.75
CA ALA A 73 -4.15 5.43 -12.88
C ALA A 73 -5.64 5.67 -12.57
N LEU A 74 -6.47 5.55 -13.60
CA LEU A 74 -7.88 5.18 -13.49
C LEU A 74 -7.98 3.65 -13.47
N ASN A 75 -8.35 3.09 -12.32
CA ASN A 75 -8.50 1.65 -12.12
C ASN A 75 -9.66 1.09 -12.97
N PRO A 76 -9.55 -0.13 -13.55
CA PRO A 76 -10.61 -0.74 -14.37
C PRO A 76 -11.97 -0.84 -13.67
N LYS A 77 -11.99 -1.02 -12.34
CA LYS A 77 -13.22 -1.07 -11.55
C LYS A 77 -14.04 0.22 -11.63
N GLU A 78 -13.38 1.35 -11.88
CA GLU A 78 -14.00 2.67 -11.98
C GLU A 78 -14.06 3.18 -13.44
N ALA A 79 -13.43 2.49 -14.39
CA ALA A 79 -13.34 2.90 -15.79
C ALA A 79 -14.68 2.90 -16.54
N ASN A 80 -15.64 2.10 -16.08
CA ASN A 80 -17.00 2.07 -16.62
C ASN A 80 -17.88 3.23 -16.14
N ASP A 81 -17.44 4.03 -15.17
CA ASP A 81 -18.22 5.14 -14.65
C ASP A 81 -17.85 6.44 -15.39
N PRO A 82 -18.78 7.04 -16.16
CA PRO A 82 -18.51 8.27 -16.91
C PRO A 82 -18.06 9.44 -16.03
N ARG A 83 -18.39 9.44 -14.74
CA ARG A 83 -17.97 10.48 -13.78
C ARG A 83 -16.48 10.42 -13.46
N CYS A 84 -15.85 9.28 -13.73
CA CYS A 84 -14.45 9.01 -13.42
C CYS A 84 -13.53 9.22 -14.63
N VAL A 85 -14.04 9.10 -15.86
CA VAL A 85 -13.22 9.09 -17.08
C VAL A 85 -12.38 10.37 -17.25
N ASP A 86 -12.92 11.54 -16.90
CA ASP A 86 -12.23 12.82 -17.00
C ASP A 86 -10.97 12.91 -16.08
N VAL A 87 -10.74 11.94 -15.19
CA VAL A 87 -9.47 11.84 -14.45
C VAL A 87 -8.28 11.62 -15.38
N LEU A 88 -8.49 11.02 -16.57
CA LEU A 88 -7.43 10.79 -17.55
C LEU A 88 -6.69 12.08 -17.94
N ASP A 89 -7.41 13.22 -18.01
CA ASP A 89 -6.82 14.53 -18.31
C ASP A 89 -5.94 15.06 -17.16
N VAL A 90 -6.14 14.53 -15.95
CA VAL A 90 -5.42 14.93 -14.75
C VAL A 90 -4.18 14.06 -14.52
N LEU A 91 -4.17 12.81 -15.00
CA LEU A 91 -3.06 11.87 -14.78
C LEU A 91 -1.68 12.44 -15.15
N PRO A 92 -1.46 13.15 -16.29
CA PRO A 92 -0.14 13.62 -16.67
C PRO A 92 0.57 14.45 -15.59
N ARG A 93 -0.17 15.25 -14.82
CA ARG A 93 0.41 16.09 -13.75
C ARG A 93 0.96 15.26 -12.58
N TYR A 94 0.38 14.09 -12.34
CA TYR A 94 0.75 13.17 -11.28
C TYR A 94 1.83 12.19 -11.74
N LEU A 95 1.73 11.72 -12.98
CA LEU A 95 2.75 10.89 -13.63
C LEU A 95 4.09 11.61 -13.83
N ALA A 96 4.20 12.89 -13.50
CA ALA A 96 5.47 13.63 -13.45
C ALA A 96 6.07 13.77 -12.04
N LYS A 97 5.43 13.22 -10.99
CA LYS A 97 5.85 13.39 -9.59
C LYS A 97 6.85 12.32 -9.14
N ASP A 98 7.73 12.70 -8.21
CA ASP A 98 8.68 11.79 -7.56
C ASP A 98 7.97 10.71 -6.73
N GLY A 99 8.48 9.49 -6.80
CA GLY A 99 7.93 8.29 -6.17
C GLY A 99 6.57 7.84 -6.69
N VAL A 100 6.08 8.41 -7.80
CA VAL A 100 5.15 7.71 -8.72
C VAL A 100 6.00 6.86 -9.65
N VAL A 101 5.99 5.55 -9.42
CA VAL A 101 6.97 4.61 -10.02
C VAL A 101 6.42 3.79 -11.19
N ALA A 102 5.12 3.87 -11.47
CA ALA A 102 4.49 3.25 -12.64
C ALA A 102 3.13 3.90 -12.93
N VAL A 103 2.61 3.67 -14.14
CA VAL A 103 1.18 3.85 -14.43
C VAL A 103 0.44 2.58 -13.98
N GLY A 104 -0.51 2.71 -13.05
CA GLY A 104 -1.21 1.55 -12.50
C GLY A 104 -2.12 1.88 -11.32
N GLU A 105 -3.08 1.02 -10.96
CA GLU A 105 -3.45 -0.20 -11.68
C GLU A 105 -4.30 0.11 -12.92
N VAL A 106 -3.91 -0.44 -14.07
CA VAL A 106 -4.66 -0.37 -15.33
C VAL A 106 -5.13 -1.77 -15.74
N GLY A 107 -5.97 -1.93 -16.76
CA GLY A 107 -6.32 -3.25 -17.29
C GLY A 107 -7.83 -3.48 -17.36
N TYR A 108 -8.30 -4.63 -16.90
CA TYR A 108 -9.70 -5.06 -17.04
C TYR A 108 -10.30 -5.64 -15.77
N ASP A 109 -11.57 -5.35 -15.53
CA ASP A 109 -12.41 -6.04 -14.53
C ASP A 109 -13.51 -6.85 -15.24
N SER A 110 -14.21 -6.23 -16.20
CA SER A 110 -15.33 -6.83 -16.93
C SER A 110 -15.11 -6.92 -18.45
N MET A 111 -13.95 -6.50 -18.98
CA MET A 111 -13.58 -6.51 -20.41
C MET A 111 -14.56 -5.72 -21.29
N THR A 112 -15.00 -4.55 -20.83
CA THR A 112 -15.89 -3.68 -21.59
C THR A 112 -15.12 -2.85 -22.63
N PRO A 113 -15.79 -2.32 -23.68
CA PRO A 113 -15.17 -1.36 -24.59
C PRO A 113 -14.64 -0.10 -23.89
N GLU A 114 -15.28 0.31 -22.81
CA GLU A 114 -14.86 1.45 -21.99
C GLU A 114 -13.53 1.14 -21.28
N GLU A 115 -13.41 -0.02 -20.63
CA GLU A 115 -12.15 -0.48 -20.04
C GLU A 115 -11.03 -0.60 -21.09
N ASP A 116 -11.34 -1.12 -22.28
CA ASP A 116 -10.37 -1.28 -23.37
C ASP A 116 -9.79 0.07 -23.83
N ARG A 117 -10.65 1.08 -24.04
CA ARG A 117 -10.23 2.44 -24.40
C ARG A 117 -9.41 3.11 -23.30
N VAL A 118 -9.86 2.98 -22.04
CA VAL A 118 -9.17 3.55 -20.87
C VAL A 118 -7.81 2.89 -20.67
N PHE A 119 -7.71 1.57 -20.85
CA PHE A 119 -6.46 0.85 -20.73
C PHE A 119 -5.47 1.29 -21.83
N ALA A 120 -5.89 1.30 -23.10
CA ALA A 120 -5.05 1.75 -24.21
C ALA A 120 -4.52 3.18 -23.99
N ARG A 121 -5.37 4.13 -23.59
CA ARG A 121 -4.93 5.51 -23.33
C ARG A 121 -3.91 5.60 -22.19
N GLN A 122 -4.03 4.76 -21.16
CA GLN A 122 -3.07 4.76 -20.06
C GLN A 122 -1.73 4.10 -20.42
N LEU A 123 -1.71 3.16 -21.37
CA LEU A 123 -0.46 2.68 -21.97
C LEU A 123 0.24 3.76 -22.79
N GLU A 124 -0.51 4.57 -23.56
CA GLU A 124 0.05 5.74 -24.24
C GLU A 124 0.67 6.72 -23.24
N LEU A 125 -0.04 7.03 -22.15
CA LEU A 125 0.50 7.88 -21.07
C LEU A 125 1.77 7.30 -20.44
N ALA A 126 1.86 5.98 -20.27
CA ALA A 126 3.08 5.34 -19.77
C ALA A 126 4.27 5.56 -20.70
N GLY A 127 4.06 5.46 -22.02
CA GLY A 127 5.06 5.77 -23.03
C GLY A 127 5.46 7.26 -23.03
N GLU A 128 4.49 8.16 -22.95
CA GLU A 128 4.69 9.62 -22.89
C GLU A 128 5.53 10.06 -21.66
N HIS A 129 5.40 9.33 -20.55
CA HIS A 129 6.07 9.64 -19.28
C HIS A 129 7.27 8.74 -18.96
N GLU A 130 7.65 7.83 -19.87
CA GLU A 130 8.73 6.87 -19.71
C GLU A 130 8.62 6.04 -18.41
N LEU A 131 7.39 5.62 -18.09
CA LEU A 131 7.09 4.85 -16.88
C LEU A 131 6.78 3.39 -17.21
N PRO A 132 7.15 2.43 -16.34
CA PRO A 132 6.62 1.08 -16.43
C PRO A 132 5.12 1.06 -16.12
N VAL A 133 4.47 -0.07 -16.42
CA VAL A 133 3.02 -0.26 -16.26
C VAL A 133 2.73 -1.44 -15.36
N MET A 134 1.82 -1.24 -14.40
CA MET A 134 1.26 -2.34 -13.60
C MET A 134 -0.19 -2.61 -13.98
N VAL A 135 -0.44 -3.83 -14.45
CA VAL A 135 -1.71 -4.27 -15.02
C VAL A 135 -2.43 -5.22 -14.09
N HIS A 136 -3.70 -4.90 -13.83
CA HIS A 136 -4.69 -5.73 -13.17
C HIS A 136 -5.34 -6.69 -14.18
N THR A 137 -5.29 -7.99 -13.89
CA THR A 137 -6.04 -9.02 -14.65
C THR A 137 -7.40 -9.31 -14.00
N PRO A 138 -8.46 -9.55 -14.81
CA PRO A 138 -9.81 -9.67 -14.28
C PRO A 138 -10.00 -10.92 -13.44
N HIS A 139 -10.97 -10.86 -12.52
CA HIS A 139 -11.33 -11.98 -11.65
C HIS A 139 -12.11 -13.09 -12.38
N ARG A 140 -12.83 -12.76 -13.46
CA ARG A 140 -13.62 -13.70 -14.28
C ARG A 140 -12.96 -13.93 -15.63
N ASP A 141 -13.09 -15.14 -16.17
CA ASP A 141 -12.49 -15.54 -17.46
C ASP A 141 -11.00 -15.15 -17.59
N LYS A 142 -10.24 -15.34 -16.50
CA LYS A 142 -8.90 -14.78 -16.31
C LYS A 142 -7.94 -15.03 -17.47
N LEU A 143 -7.96 -16.22 -18.07
CA LEU A 143 -7.12 -16.54 -19.23
C LEU A 143 -7.48 -15.69 -20.46
N LYS A 144 -8.78 -15.50 -20.73
CA LYS A 144 -9.24 -14.64 -21.83
C LYS A 144 -8.86 -13.18 -21.57
N GLY A 145 -9.09 -12.71 -20.36
CA GLY A 145 -8.69 -11.36 -19.94
C GLY A 145 -7.19 -11.13 -20.07
N THR A 146 -6.38 -12.08 -19.59
CA THR A 146 -4.91 -12.01 -19.70
C THR A 146 -4.47 -11.97 -21.16
N ARG A 147 -5.05 -12.79 -22.05
CA ARG A 147 -4.73 -12.73 -23.48
C ARG A 147 -5.07 -11.37 -24.10
N ARG A 148 -6.26 -10.83 -23.80
CA ARG A 148 -6.62 -9.48 -24.29
C ARG A 148 -5.68 -8.41 -23.73
N THR A 149 -5.28 -8.52 -22.47
CA THR A 149 -4.27 -7.65 -21.87
C THR A 149 -2.97 -7.66 -22.68
N LEU A 150 -2.46 -8.85 -23.02
CA LEU A 150 -1.24 -8.98 -23.81
C LEU A 150 -1.40 -8.43 -25.24
N ASP A 151 -2.57 -8.62 -25.86
CA ASP A 151 -2.87 -8.03 -27.17
C ASP A 151 -2.79 -6.49 -27.11
N VAL A 152 -3.42 -5.85 -26.12
CA VAL A 152 -3.40 -4.38 -25.98
C VAL A 152 -2.00 -3.85 -25.63
N VAL A 153 -1.23 -4.59 -24.83
CA VAL A 153 0.17 -4.26 -24.58
C VAL A 153 0.97 -4.30 -25.88
N ALA A 154 0.81 -5.34 -26.71
CA ALA A 154 1.48 -5.42 -28.00
C ALA A 154 1.03 -4.30 -28.96
N GLU A 155 -0.26 -3.98 -28.99
CA GLU A 155 -0.84 -2.88 -29.78
C GLU A 155 -0.27 -1.51 -29.39
N SER A 156 0.06 -1.31 -28.10
CA SER A 156 0.61 -0.04 -27.60
C SER A 156 2.05 0.26 -28.06
N GLY A 157 2.79 -0.78 -28.48
CA GLY A 157 4.21 -0.67 -28.83
C GLY A 157 5.17 -0.50 -27.65
N LEU A 158 4.67 -0.58 -26.40
CA LEU A 158 5.54 -0.62 -25.22
C LEU A 158 6.38 -1.90 -25.18
N PRO A 159 7.65 -1.85 -24.74
CA PRO A 159 8.43 -3.05 -24.48
C PRO A 159 7.74 -3.92 -23.43
N ALA A 160 7.59 -5.22 -23.69
CA ALA A 160 6.96 -6.15 -22.76
C ALA A 160 7.63 -6.14 -21.36
N GLU A 161 8.95 -5.97 -21.32
CA GLU A 161 9.71 -5.89 -20.06
C GLU A 161 9.46 -4.62 -19.22
N HIS A 162 8.74 -3.64 -19.76
CA HIS A 162 8.23 -2.49 -19.00
C HIS A 162 6.84 -2.75 -18.38
N VAL A 163 6.25 -3.93 -18.60
CA VAL A 163 4.89 -4.25 -18.16
C VAL A 163 4.90 -5.38 -17.13
N LEU A 164 4.29 -5.12 -15.98
CA LEU A 164 3.95 -6.11 -14.96
C LEU A 164 2.49 -6.51 -15.11
N VAL A 165 2.24 -7.77 -15.44
CA VAL A 165 0.88 -8.33 -15.43
C VAL A 165 0.67 -9.03 -14.10
N ASP A 166 -0.20 -8.48 -13.27
CA ASP A 166 -0.40 -8.91 -11.89
C ASP A 166 -1.63 -9.82 -11.72
N HIS A 167 -1.72 -10.37 -10.51
CA HIS A 167 -2.74 -11.31 -10.06
C HIS A 167 -2.74 -12.62 -10.85
N LEU A 168 -1.60 -13.08 -11.35
CA LEU A 168 -1.50 -14.32 -12.10
C LEU A 168 -1.76 -15.55 -11.23
N ASN A 169 -2.01 -16.66 -11.92
CA ASN A 169 -2.12 -17.99 -11.34
C ASN A 169 -1.54 -19.03 -12.33
N GLU A 170 -1.70 -20.30 -12.01
CA GLU A 170 -1.15 -21.42 -12.77
C GLU A 170 -1.62 -21.45 -14.23
N VAL A 171 -2.83 -20.96 -14.52
CA VAL A 171 -3.38 -21.02 -15.88
C VAL A 171 -2.97 -19.82 -16.75
N THR A 172 -2.38 -18.77 -16.17
CA THR A 172 -2.04 -17.54 -16.88
C THR A 172 -0.55 -17.26 -16.97
N ILE A 173 0.27 -17.89 -16.11
CA ILE A 173 1.71 -17.64 -16.03
C ILE A 173 2.43 -17.85 -17.37
N GLU A 174 2.18 -18.96 -18.06
CA GLU A 174 2.86 -19.29 -19.33
C GLU A 174 2.65 -18.21 -20.38
N ALA A 175 1.41 -17.71 -20.53
CA ALA A 175 1.09 -16.69 -21.53
C ALA A 175 1.85 -15.38 -21.28
N VAL A 176 2.02 -14.99 -20.01
CA VAL A 176 2.74 -13.76 -19.64
C VAL A 176 4.25 -13.95 -19.76
N LEU A 177 4.76 -15.12 -19.38
CA LEU A 177 6.17 -15.49 -19.53
C LEU A 177 6.58 -15.48 -21.02
N ASP A 178 5.80 -16.13 -21.88
CA ASP A 178 6.05 -16.20 -23.32
C ASP A 178 6.02 -14.81 -23.98
N ALA A 179 5.20 -13.89 -23.48
CA ALA A 179 5.15 -12.51 -23.94
C ALA A 179 6.35 -11.67 -23.50
N GLY A 180 7.15 -12.14 -22.52
CA GLY A 180 8.31 -11.43 -21.99
C GLY A 180 7.99 -10.36 -20.94
N CYS A 181 6.75 -10.30 -20.46
CA CYS A 181 6.31 -9.41 -19.39
C CYS A 181 6.80 -9.87 -18.01
N TRP A 182 6.76 -8.97 -17.03
CA TRP A 182 6.93 -9.33 -15.62
C TRP A 182 5.67 -9.99 -15.08
N MET A 183 5.84 -10.97 -14.20
CA MET A 183 4.77 -11.81 -13.67
C MET A 183 4.49 -11.47 -12.21
N GLY A 184 3.32 -10.90 -11.94
CA GLY A 184 2.89 -10.52 -10.59
C GLY A 184 1.92 -11.54 -9.97
N PHE A 185 2.14 -11.88 -8.71
CA PHE A 185 1.32 -12.82 -7.96
C PHE A 185 0.91 -12.24 -6.61
N SER A 186 -0.40 -12.07 -6.43
CA SER A 186 -0.98 -11.70 -5.15
C SER A 186 -1.28 -12.92 -4.30
N ILE A 187 -0.64 -12.97 -3.14
CA ILE A 187 -0.87 -14.01 -2.14
C ILE A 187 -1.92 -13.48 -1.18
N TYR A 188 -3.17 -13.87 -1.40
CA TYR A 188 -4.33 -13.27 -0.74
C TYR A 188 -5.25 -14.36 -0.18
N PRO A 189 -5.71 -14.25 1.07
CA PRO A 189 -6.54 -15.28 1.71
C PRO A 189 -7.76 -15.70 0.89
N ASP A 190 -8.00 -17.01 0.83
CA ASP A 190 -9.22 -17.68 0.31
C ASP A 190 -9.58 -17.48 -1.17
N THR A 191 -9.11 -16.42 -1.83
CA THR A 191 -9.66 -15.97 -3.13
C THR A 191 -8.63 -15.88 -4.26
N LYS A 192 -7.32 -15.84 -3.96
CA LYS A 192 -6.25 -15.75 -4.98
C LYS A 192 -5.26 -16.91 -4.84
N MET A 193 -3.96 -16.62 -4.92
CA MET A 193 -2.87 -17.57 -4.69
C MET A 193 -2.58 -17.71 -3.20
N ASP A 194 -1.96 -18.82 -2.82
CA ASP A 194 -1.38 -19.02 -1.49
C ASP A 194 0.14 -19.26 -1.60
N GLU A 195 0.81 -19.22 -0.44
CA GLU A 195 2.26 -19.34 -0.32
C GLU A 195 2.79 -20.65 -0.92
N HIS A 196 2.08 -21.77 -0.76
CA HIS A 196 2.52 -23.08 -1.23
C HIS A 196 2.38 -23.21 -2.76
N ARG A 197 1.29 -22.69 -3.32
CA ARG A 197 1.07 -22.63 -4.77
C ARG A 197 2.10 -21.72 -5.43
N MET A 198 2.43 -20.59 -4.81
CA MET A 198 3.50 -19.71 -5.29
C MET A 198 4.86 -20.42 -5.31
N VAL A 199 5.20 -21.12 -4.22
CA VAL A 199 6.44 -21.92 -4.13
C VAL A 199 6.50 -23.00 -5.21
N ALA A 200 5.38 -23.66 -5.53
CA ALA A 200 5.33 -24.64 -6.60
C ALA A 200 5.64 -24.00 -7.97
N LEU A 201 5.05 -22.84 -8.27
CA LEU A 201 5.35 -22.09 -9.50
C LEU A 201 6.81 -21.65 -9.57
N LEU A 202 7.38 -21.16 -8.47
CA LEU A 202 8.80 -20.77 -8.44
C LEU A 202 9.75 -21.95 -8.68
N LYS A 203 9.37 -23.17 -8.30
CA LYS A 203 10.16 -24.38 -8.58
C LYS A 203 10.10 -24.79 -10.05
N GLU A 204 8.98 -24.53 -10.71
CA GLU A 204 8.73 -24.93 -12.10
C GLU A 204 9.27 -23.89 -13.09
N TYR A 205 9.00 -22.61 -12.84
CA TYR A 205 9.29 -21.50 -13.77
C TYR A 205 10.52 -20.67 -13.37
N GLY A 206 11.03 -20.85 -12.14
CA GLY A 206 12.16 -20.09 -11.62
C GLY A 206 11.77 -18.79 -10.90
N THR A 207 12.79 -18.01 -10.51
CA THR A 207 12.63 -16.81 -9.69
C THR A 207 12.78 -15.50 -10.46
N GLU A 208 13.20 -15.56 -11.72
CA GLU A 208 13.47 -14.37 -12.53
C GLU A 208 12.17 -13.72 -13.00
N ARG A 209 12.13 -12.38 -12.99
CA ARG A 209 10.97 -11.58 -13.44
C ARG A 209 9.63 -11.90 -12.74
N VAL A 210 9.69 -12.39 -11.50
CA VAL A 210 8.51 -12.69 -10.66
C VAL A 210 8.40 -11.68 -9.51
N LEU A 211 7.24 -11.05 -9.37
CA LEU A 211 6.90 -10.20 -8.24
C LEU A 211 5.84 -10.89 -7.38
N VAL A 212 6.09 -10.97 -6.07
CA VAL A 212 5.13 -11.51 -5.10
C VAL A 212 4.67 -10.38 -4.20
N ASN A 213 3.36 -10.21 -4.08
CA ASN A 213 2.75 -9.14 -3.29
C ASN A 213 1.65 -9.64 -2.35
N SER A 214 1.35 -8.84 -1.33
CA SER A 214 0.22 -9.12 -0.43
C SER A 214 -1.12 -8.71 -1.03
N ALA A 215 -1.16 -7.65 -1.85
CA ALA A 215 -2.37 -6.97 -2.29
C ALA A 215 -3.35 -6.73 -1.13
N ALA A 216 -2.84 -6.47 0.07
CA ALA A 216 -3.68 -6.28 1.25
C ALA A 216 -4.46 -4.97 1.11
N ASP A 217 -5.77 -5.06 1.32
CA ASP A 217 -6.75 -3.99 1.10
C ASP A 217 -7.81 -3.96 2.22
N TRP A 218 -8.97 -3.35 1.90
CA TRP A 218 -10.18 -3.26 2.72
C TRP A 218 -10.73 -4.60 3.22
N GLY A 219 -10.45 -5.70 2.52
CA GLY A 219 -10.96 -7.03 2.84
C GLY A 219 -10.24 -7.69 4.00
N ARG A 220 -10.62 -8.95 4.28
CA ARG A 220 -9.90 -9.82 5.23
C ARG A 220 -8.57 -10.27 4.63
N SER A 221 -7.63 -9.35 4.61
CA SER A 221 -6.31 -9.49 4.00
C SER A 221 -5.19 -9.37 5.03
N ASP A 222 -3.98 -9.81 4.65
CA ASP A 222 -2.83 -9.94 5.55
C ASP A 222 -1.60 -9.25 4.92
N PRO A 223 -1.06 -8.19 5.54
CA PRO A 223 0.07 -7.43 4.99
C PRO A 223 1.41 -8.19 5.11
N LEU A 224 1.45 -9.33 5.81
CA LEU A 224 2.66 -10.14 6.00
C LEU A 224 2.79 -11.29 5.00
N LYS A 225 1.98 -11.29 3.94
CA LYS A 225 1.95 -12.38 2.96
C LYS A 225 3.24 -12.53 2.15
N THR A 226 3.95 -11.43 1.89
CA THR A 226 5.30 -11.46 1.30
C THR A 226 6.31 -12.14 2.22
N TYR A 227 6.31 -11.79 3.52
CA TYR A 227 7.13 -12.45 4.54
C TYR A 227 6.83 -13.95 4.66
N LYS A 228 5.54 -14.32 4.75
CA LYS A 228 5.12 -15.73 4.84
C LYS A 228 5.51 -16.53 3.61
N THR A 229 5.45 -15.91 2.42
CA THR A 229 5.93 -16.54 1.19
C THR A 229 7.44 -16.77 1.23
N GLY A 230 8.23 -15.79 1.70
CA GLY A 230 9.67 -15.96 1.92
C GLY A 230 10.01 -17.10 2.88
N GLN A 231 9.27 -17.24 3.98
CA GLN A 231 9.41 -18.38 4.90
C GLN A 231 9.07 -19.72 4.23
N ALA A 232 8.00 -19.75 3.44
CA ALA A 232 7.60 -20.95 2.69
C ALA A 232 8.66 -21.35 1.64
N MET A 233 9.29 -20.37 0.97
CA MET A 233 10.40 -20.60 0.05
C MET A 233 11.59 -21.24 0.77
N LEU A 234 12.04 -20.67 1.89
CA LEU A 234 13.15 -21.23 2.69
C LEU A 234 12.84 -22.66 3.14
N ALA A 235 11.64 -22.89 3.68
CA ALA A 235 11.20 -24.22 4.10
C ALA A 235 11.14 -25.23 2.93
N ALA A 236 10.93 -24.75 1.71
CA ALA A 236 10.88 -25.55 0.49
C ALA A 236 12.25 -25.78 -0.18
N GLY A 237 13.34 -25.27 0.42
CA GLY A 237 14.72 -25.49 0.00
C GLY A 237 15.31 -24.42 -0.90
N PHE A 238 14.66 -23.26 -1.07
CA PHE A 238 15.26 -22.12 -1.76
C PHE A 238 16.40 -21.53 -0.92
N SER A 239 17.44 -21.05 -1.58
CA SER A 239 18.51 -20.29 -0.95
C SER A 239 18.04 -18.90 -0.49
N GLU A 240 18.76 -18.30 0.45
CA GLU A 240 18.50 -16.92 0.88
C GLU A 240 18.61 -15.93 -0.30
N ASP A 241 19.56 -16.16 -1.21
CA ASP A 241 19.73 -15.33 -2.41
C ASP A 241 18.52 -15.40 -3.33
N GLN A 242 17.95 -16.59 -3.56
CA GLN A 242 16.73 -16.73 -4.35
C GLN A 242 15.52 -16.05 -3.70
N VAL A 243 15.43 -16.09 -2.37
CA VAL A 243 14.39 -15.37 -1.62
C VAL A 243 14.58 -13.86 -1.75
N ASP A 244 15.81 -13.36 -1.64
CA ASP A 244 16.13 -11.94 -1.84
C ASP A 244 15.92 -11.50 -3.30
N THR A 245 16.10 -12.39 -4.28
CA THR A 245 15.74 -12.11 -5.67
C THR A 245 14.26 -11.82 -5.81
N VAL A 246 13.40 -12.71 -5.31
CA VAL A 246 11.93 -12.56 -5.45
C VAL A 246 11.39 -11.40 -4.61
N LEU A 247 11.86 -11.25 -3.37
CA LEU A 247 11.29 -10.29 -2.41
C LEU A 247 11.97 -8.93 -2.40
N TRP A 248 13.10 -8.76 -3.10
CA TRP A 248 13.81 -7.49 -3.15
C TRP A 248 14.28 -7.14 -4.56
N HIS A 249 15.16 -7.93 -5.16
CA HIS A 249 15.80 -7.53 -6.43
C HIS A 249 14.80 -7.38 -7.57
N ASN A 250 13.83 -8.28 -7.71
CA ASN A 250 12.83 -8.22 -8.77
C ASN A 250 11.95 -6.96 -8.67
N PRO A 251 11.30 -6.65 -7.53
CA PRO A 251 10.60 -5.38 -7.34
C PRO A 251 11.47 -4.15 -7.62
N VAL A 252 12.71 -4.15 -7.13
CA VAL A 252 13.65 -3.03 -7.33
C VAL A 252 14.00 -2.88 -8.81
N GLN A 253 14.25 -3.97 -9.51
CA GLN A 253 14.57 -3.95 -10.94
C GLN A 253 13.38 -3.45 -11.75
N PHE A 254 12.17 -3.96 -11.49
CA PHE A 254 10.98 -3.56 -12.24
C PHE A 254 10.65 -2.08 -12.03
N TYR A 255 10.46 -1.64 -10.79
CA TYR A 255 10.09 -0.26 -10.49
C TYR A 255 11.25 0.73 -10.65
N GLY A 256 12.49 0.25 -10.58
CA GLY A 256 13.69 1.04 -10.85
C GLY A 256 13.76 1.57 -12.28
N GLN A 257 13.07 0.92 -13.24
CA GLN A 257 12.94 1.40 -14.61
C GLN A 257 12.34 2.81 -14.70
N SER A 258 11.56 3.23 -13.70
CA SER A 258 10.99 4.58 -13.64
C SER A 258 12.02 5.68 -13.39
N GLY A 259 13.20 5.34 -12.87
CA GLY A 259 14.19 6.31 -12.37
C GLY A 259 13.74 7.09 -11.12
N ARG A 260 12.60 6.74 -10.50
CA ARG A 260 11.98 7.48 -9.38
C ARG A 260 11.82 6.66 -8.11
N LEU A 261 12.42 5.47 -8.07
CA LEU A 261 12.41 4.59 -6.92
C LEU A 261 13.46 5.04 -5.90
N GLU A 262 13.05 5.30 -4.66
CA GLU A 262 13.90 5.77 -3.56
C GLU A 262 13.97 4.74 -2.43
N LEU A 263 15.16 4.21 -2.18
CA LEU A 263 15.40 3.11 -1.23
C LEU A 263 16.40 3.46 -0.12
N SER A 264 16.89 4.70 -0.05
CA SER A 264 17.76 5.14 1.03
C SER A 264 17.11 4.95 2.39
N GLU A 265 17.92 4.73 3.42
CA GLU A 265 17.41 4.62 4.79
C GLU A 265 16.69 5.90 5.22
N LEU A 266 15.64 5.76 6.03
CA LEU A 266 14.89 6.87 6.57
C LEU A 266 15.53 7.37 7.88
N PRO A 267 15.58 8.69 8.14
CA PRO A 267 16.09 9.23 9.40
C PRO A 267 15.40 8.60 10.61
N GLY A 268 16.17 8.20 11.62
CA GLY A 268 15.65 7.52 12.81
C GLY A 268 15.47 6.01 12.67
N PHE A 269 15.70 5.47 11.47
CA PHE A 269 15.69 4.04 11.18
C PHE A 269 17.08 3.64 10.63
N GLY A 270 17.56 2.46 11.01
CA GLY A 270 18.94 2.02 10.71
C GLY A 270 19.91 2.22 11.88
N ALA A 271 21.22 2.25 11.60
CA ALA A 271 22.27 2.20 12.64
C ALA A 271 22.42 3.47 13.51
N SER A 272 21.66 4.53 13.22
CA SER A 272 21.67 5.82 13.93
C SER A 272 20.24 6.31 14.16
N ALA A 273 19.65 5.89 15.29
CA ALA A 273 18.26 6.20 15.63
C ALA A 273 18.12 7.50 16.42
N ASP A 274 17.98 8.63 15.71
CA ASP A 274 17.32 9.82 16.25
C ASP A 274 15.85 9.79 15.80
N THR A 275 14.91 9.68 16.74
CA THR A 275 13.47 9.53 16.46
C THR A 275 12.95 10.65 15.56
N ALA A 276 12.37 10.29 14.41
CA ALA A 276 11.73 11.25 13.51
C ALA A 276 10.46 11.83 14.17
N SER A 277 10.49 13.13 14.45
CA SER A 277 9.34 13.92 14.89
C SER A 277 8.95 14.90 13.77
N GLY A 278 8.08 14.45 12.86
CA GLY A 278 7.60 15.26 11.74
C GLY A 278 6.12 15.65 11.86
N THR A 279 5.74 16.73 11.19
CA THR A 279 4.34 17.04 10.87
C THR A 279 4.19 17.13 9.36
N PHE A 280 3.01 16.80 8.84
CA PHE A 280 2.60 16.96 7.45
C PHE A 280 1.46 17.97 7.39
N GLU A 281 1.74 19.16 6.88
CA GLU A 281 0.76 20.26 6.79
C GLU A 281 0.05 20.55 8.15
N GLY A 282 0.80 20.46 9.25
CA GLY A 282 0.28 20.67 10.61
C GLY A 282 -0.39 19.44 11.25
N ASN A 283 -0.52 18.31 10.53
CA ASN A 283 -0.99 17.04 11.09
C ASN A 283 0.19 16.15 11.55
N SER A 284 -0.01 15.38 12.60
CA SER A 284 0.95 14.35 13.05
C SER A 284 0.29 12.98 13.14
N VAL A 285 1.11 11.93 13.01
CA VAL A 285 0.70 10.56 13.35
C VAL A 285 0.62 10.37 14.88
N LEU A 286 1.33 11.22 15.63
CA LEU A 286 1.39 11.23 17.10
C LEU A 286 0.12 11.84 17.72
N ARG A 287 -1.03 11.17 17.59
CA ARG A 287 -2.24 11.52 18.36
C ARG A 287 -2.23 10.77 19.70
N GLY A 288 -2.08 11.50 20.81
CA GLY A 288 -2.02 10.93 22.16
C GLY A 288 -0.62 10.88 22.79
N ALA A 289 0.42 11.38 22.09
CA ALA A 289 1.68 11.70 22.74
C ALA A 289 1.43 12.78 23.80
N CYS A 290 1.89 12.57 25.03
CA CYS A 290 1.78 13.55 26.10
C CYS A 290 2.37 14.87 25.59
N PRO A 291 1.63 16.00 25.62
CA PRO A 291 2.15 17.27 25.16
C PRO A 291 3.49 17.56 25.84
N ASP A 292 4.49 17.96 25.06
CA ASP A 292 5.75 18.44 25.61
C ASP A 292 5.43 19.60 26.59
N PRO A 293 5.78 19.50 27.89
CA PRO A 293 5.49 20.55 28.86
C PRO A 293 6.08 21.91 28.47
N ALA A 294 6.99 21.97 27.50
CA ALA A 294 7.51 23.21 26.93
C ALA A 294 6.52 24.00 26.05
N THR A 295 5.42 23.39 25.59
CA THR A 295 4.47 24.05 24.65
C THR A 295 3.37 24.88 25.34
N PHE A 296 3.23 24.80 26.67
CA PHE A 296 2.35 25.69 27.45
C PHE A 296 3.15 26.80 28.17
N GLY A 297 3.86 27.61 27.39
CA GLY A 297 4.42 28.90 27.83
C GLY A 297 3.36 30.01 27.81
N GLY A 298 2.28 29.86 28.57
CA GLY A 298 1.19 30.85 28.69
C GLY A 298 1.09 31.40 30.11
N THR A 299 1.58 32.63 30.30
CA THR A 299 1.49 33.51 31.47
C THR A 299 0.62 33.02 32.65
N ALA A 300 1.29 32.70 33.77
CA ALA A 300 0.65 32.50 35.07
C ALA A 300 -0.06 33.80 35.53
N GLY A 301 -1.38 33.86 35.29
CA GLY A 301 -2.28 34.82 35.91
C GLY A 301 -2.65 34.39 37.32
N SER A 302 -2.16 35.14 38.30
CA SER A 302 -2.64 35.28 39.70
C SER A 302 -3.49 34.14 40.29
N ALA A 303 -2.84 33.26 41.05
CA ALA A 303 -3.52 32.34 41.94
C ALA A 303 -4.18 33.09 43.10
N VAL A 304 -5.51 33.16 43.09
CA VAL A 304 -6.30 33.56 44.26
C VAL A 304 -6.25 32.42 45.28
N ARG A 305 -5.52 32.64 46.38
CA ARG A 305 -5.55 31.77 47.56
C ARG A 305 -6.85 31.99 48.35
N PRO A 306 -7.55 30.94 48.83
CA PRO A 306 -8.55 31.12 49.87
C PRO A 306 -7.85 31.19 51.25
N SER A 307 -8.26 32.18 52.06
CA SER A 307 -7.78 32.42 53.43
C SER A 307 -8.33 31.39 54.45
N PRO A 308 -7.63 31.16 55.58
CA PRO A 308 -8.08 30.26 56.64
C PRO A 308 -8.74 31.00 57.81
N ALA A 309 -9.92 30.54 58.23
CA ALA A 309 -10.50 30.67 59.57
C ALA A 309 -11.63 29.61 59.64
N GLY A 310 -11.76 28.69 60.60
CA GLY A 310 -11.32 28.67 61.98
C GLY A 310 -12.54 28.86 62.91
N SER A 311 -13.21 27.77 63.32
CA SER A 311 -13.75 27.55 64.68
C SER A 311 -14.65 26.32 64.73
N ALA A 312 -14.48 25.54 65.79
CA ALA A 312 -15.10 24.26 66.08
C ALA A 312 -16.39 24.41 66.90
N VAL A 313 -17.33 23.46 66.75
CA VAL A 313 -18.23 23.02 67.83
C VAL A 313 -18.38 21.49 67.79
N ARG A 314 -18.34 20.89 68.98
CA ARG A 314 -18.18 19.47 69.35
C ARG A 314 -19.53 18.68 69.40
N PRO A 315 -19.53 17.36 69.73
CA PRO A 315 -20.43 16.35 69.13
C PRO A 315 -21.49 15.70 70.06
N SER A 316 -22.21 14.73 69.47
CA SER A 316 -22.85 13.49 70.03
C SER A 316 -24.31 13.55 70.53
N PRO A 317 -25.04 12.40 70.67
CA PRO A 317 -24.86 11.05 70.07
C PRO A 317 -26.16 10.28 69.66
N ALA A 318 -25.94 9.15 68.97
CA ALA A 318 -26.58 7.81 69.10
C ALA A 318 -27.97 7.46 68.52
N GLU A 319 -28.07 6.14 68.26
CA GLU A 319 -29.20 5.25 67.90
C GLU A 319 -29.52 5.15 66.39
N GLY A 320 -29.58 3.99 65.75
CA GLY A 320 -29.48 2.59 66.17
C GLY A 320 -30.07 1.69 65.07
N ALA A 321 -29.50 0.49 64.89
CA ALA A 321 -30.06 -0.71 64.24
C ALA A 321 -30.51 -0.60 62.75
N ASP A 322 -30.59 -1.63 61.93
CA ASP A 322 -30.12 -3.02 61.79
C ASP A 322 -30.93 -3.56 60.59
N SER A 323 -30.46 -4.66 59.98
CA SER A 323 -31.13 -5.49 58.96
C SER A 323 -31.29 -4.87 57.57
N GLY A 324 -30.98 -5.52 56.46
CA GLY A 324 -30.66 -6.92 56.21
C GLY A 324 -31.14 -7.27 54.79
N GLY A 325 -30.56 -8.32 54.19
CA GLY A 325 -31.28 -9.13 53.22
C GLY A 325 -30.91 -8.94 51.74
N ALA A 326 -30.13 -9.91 51.28
CA ALA A 326 -29.95 -10.38 49.91
C ALA A 326 -31.16 -10.27 48.95
N ARG A 327 -30.84 -9.98 47.69
CA ARG A 327 -31.05 -10.87 46.53
C ARG A 327 -30.15 -10.45 45.38
#